data_AF-A0A1X7BQD2-F1
#
_entry.id   AF-A0A1X7BQD2-F1
#
_cell.length_a   1.000
_cell.length_b   1.000
_cell.length_c   1.000
_cell.angle_alpha   90.00
_cell.angle_beta   90.00
_cell.angle_gamma   90.00
#
_symmetry.space_group_name_H-M   'P 1'
#
loop_
_entity.id
_entity.type
_entity.pdbx_description
1 polymer ?
#
loop_
_entity_poly.entity_id
_entity_poly.type
_entity_poly.pdbx_seq_one_letter_code
_entity_poly.pdbx_strand_id
1 'polypeptide(L)'
;MPNDANEFLPSDALNGLSLGISVSDSADLPQLGLFEDHFRLALGEIARTILFAGGQLYYGGHLRDDGYTQFIVDELQRYGNRNSPFKVCLAYTEHQRLSAEEISKQEEHLGLFGEIIFLDEDGVPTDYSPQEDPLSFAPSCELLERSLSGLRNFLVRTTDARVVLGGKRTGFFGRYPGIIEEILVSVDAGKPLYLAGGFGGATLDAISILAPDNAAWFRRYETEQDDYQKVLAGLDALQEAATRSQDWSKNGLSAEENAILAATYRPSEISALVGHGLGKLNK
;
A
#
# COMPACT_ATOMS: atom_id res chain seq x y z
N MET A 1 -20.66 4.80 -32.08
CA MET A 1 -20.83 6.04 -31.31
C MET A 1 -21.89 5.79 -30.26
N PRO A 2 -21.74 6.21 -29.00
CA PRO A 2 -20.72 7.16 -28.49
C PRO A 2 -19.90 6.68 -27.26
N ASN A 3 -18.74 7.31 -27.10
CA ASN A 3 -17.97 7.61 -25.88
C ASN A 3 -18.20 6.81 -24.58
N ASP A 4 -17.23 5.95 -24.24
CA ASP A 4 -16.92 5.55 -22.84
C ASP A 4 -15.52 6.04 -22.40
N ALA A 5 -14.98 7.08 -23.05
CA ALA A 5 -13.72 7.70 -22.67
C ALA A 5 -14.03 8.98 -21.89
N ASN A 6 -13.70 9.00 -20.59
CA ASN A 6 -14.01 10.03 -19.58
C ASN A 6 -15.39 9.98 -18.92
N GLU A 7 -15.84 8.81 -18.43
CA GLU A 7 -16.68 8.84 -17.23
C GLU A 7 -15.79 9.18 -16.03
N PHE A 8 -15.80 10.45 -15.62
CA PHE A 8 -15.32 10.84 -14.30
C PHE A 8 -16.05 9.97 -13.26
N LEU A 9 -15.32 9.47 -12.27
CA LEU A 9 -15.92 8.75 -11.14
C LEU A 9 -17.03 9.63 -10.54
N PRO A 10 -18.29 9.16 -10.55
CA PRO A 10 -19.38 9.90 -9.92
C PRO A 10 -19.08 10.16 -8.45
N SER A 11 -19.69 11.20 -7.89
CA SER A 11 -19.72 11.36 -6.43
C SER A 11 -20.25 10.08 -5.78
N ASP A 12 -19.60 9.64 -4.70
CA ASP A 12 -19.96 8.44 -3.94
C ASP A 12 -19.87 7.10 -4.72
N ALA A 13 -19.19 7.07 -5.87
CA ALA A 13 -19.01 5.84 -6.67
C ALA A 13 -18.27 4.71 -5.93
N LEU A 14 -17.48 5.07 -4.90
CA LEU A 14 -16.69 4.15 -4.08
C LEU A 14 -17.29 3.98 -2.68
N ASN A 15 -18.51 4.43 -2.44
CA ASN A 15 -19.17 4.25 -1.16
C ASN A 15 -19.25 2.76 -0.79
N GLY A 16 -18.87 2.44 0.45
CA GLY A 16 -18.78 1.07 0.95
C GLY A 16 -17.54 0.29 0.52
N LEU A 17 -16.67 0.86 -0.33
CA LEU A 17 -15.40 0.24 -0.72
C LEU A 17 -14.23 0.79 0.07
N SER A 18 -13.24 -0.09 0.27
CA SER A 18 -12.04 0.16 1.04
C SER A 18 -10.79 -0.22 0.25
N LEU A 19 -9.83 0.69 0.18
CA LEU A 19 -8.56 0.49 -0.52
C LEU A 19 -7.39 0.48 0.48
N GLY A 20 -6.60 -0.59 0.46
CA GLY A 20 -5.31 -0.64 1.13
C GLY A 20 -4.22 0.05 0.32
N ILE A 21 -3.37 0.84 0.98
CA ILE A 21 -2.19 1.46 0.38
C ILE A 21 -0.94 0.74 0.88
N SER A 22 -0.15 0.25 -0.07
CA SER A 22 1.17 -0.32 0.14
C SER A 22 2.21 0.53 -0.59
N VAL A 23 3.07 1.20 0.17
CA VAL A 23 4.10 2.07 -0.40
C VAL A 23 5.37 2.00 0.40
N SER A 24 6.48 1.90 -0.30
CA SER A 24 7.82 1.97 0.27
C SER A 24 8.78 2.56 -0.75
N ASP A 25 9.88 3.12 -0.25
CA ASP A 25 10.96 3.67 -1.07
C ASP A 25 11.48 2.67 -2.12
N SER A 26 11.99 3.20 -3.24
CA SER A 26 12.50 2.45 -4.38
C SER A 26 13.88 2.97 -4.78
N ALA A 27 14.85 2.07 -4.81
CA ALA A 27 16.22 2.39 -5.27
C ALA A 27 16.29 2.71 -6.77
N ASP A 28 15.22 2.46 -7.53
CA ASP A 28 15.19 2.70 -8.97
C ASP A 28 14.86 4.15 -9.33
N LEU A 29 14.32 4.95 -8.39
CA LEU A 29 13.87 6.32 -8.67
C LEU A 29 14.92 7.15 -9.42
N PRO A 30 16.21 7.21 -9.02
CA PRO A 30 17.20 8.03 -9.71
C PRO A 30 17.44 7.58 -11.16
N GLN A 31 17.39 6.27 -11.41
CA GLN A 31 17.58 5.70 -12.75
C GLN A 31 16.39 5.95 -13.67
N LEU A 32 15.20 6.10 -13.08
CA LEU A 32 13.96 6.47 -13.75
C LEU A 32 13.81 8.00 -13.92
N GLY A 33 14.77 8.79 -13.41
CA GLY A 33 14.68 10.26 -13.42
C GLY A 33 13.63 10.81 -12.45
N LEU A 34 13.27 10.03 -11.44
CA LEU A 34 12.25 10.34 -10.44
C LEU A 34 12.89 10.69 -9.09
N PHE A 35 12.06 11.28 -8.23
CA PHE A 35 12.39 11.70 -6.86
C PHE A 35 11.26 11.26 -5.93
N GLU A 36 11.54 11.20 -4.63
CA GLU A 36 10.55 10.84 -3.59
C GLU A 36 9.28 11.69 -3.65
N ASP A 37 9.38 12.97 -4.03
CA ASP A 37 8.22 13.85 -4.20
C ASP A 37 7.20 13.31 -5.22
N HIS A 38 7.65 12.56 -6.23
CA HIS A 38 6.74 11.92 -7.18
C HIS A 38 5.91 10.79 -6.53
N PHE A 39 6.48 10.05 -5.56
CA PHE A 39 5.71 9.10 -4.74
C PHE A 39 4.64 9.83 -3.94
N ARG A 40 5.03 10.92 -3.27
CA ARG A 40 4.12 11.71 -2.45
C ARG A 40 2.96 12.25 -3.29
N LEU A 41 3.24 12.83 -4.46
CA LEU A 41 2.19 13.29 -5.37
C LEU A 41 1.23 12.17 -5.79
N ALA A 42 1.74 10.98 -6.12
CA ALA A 42 0.88 9.83 -6.47
C ALA A 42 0.00 9.39 -5.30
N LEU A 43 0.56 9.28 -4.09
CA LEU A 43 -0.21 8.95 -2.88
C LEU A 43 -1.29 9.99 -2.58
N GLY A 44 -0.95 11.28 -2.68
CA GLY A 44 -1.91 12.36 -2.45
C GLY A 44 -3.06 12.34 -3.45
N GLU A 45 -2.77 12.05 -4.72
CA GLU A 45 -3.80 11.93 -5.76
C GLU A 45 -4.67 10.68 -5.63
N ILE A 46 -4.08 9.53 -5.29
CA ILE A 46 -4.85 8.34 -4.94
C ILE A 46 -5.76 8.66 -3.76
N ALA A 47 -5.19 9.24 -2.69
CA ALA A 47 -5.95 9.51 -1.49
C ALA A 47 -7.13 10.45 -1.76
N ARG A 48 -6.90 11.56 -2.45
CA ARG A 48 -7.97 12.49 -2.85
C ARG A 48 -9.05 11.80 -3.70
N THR A 49 -8.64 11.00 -4.69
CA THR A 49 -9.58 10.33 -5.59
C THR A 49 -10.49 9.36 -4.85
N ILE A 50 -9.93 8.52 -3.98
CA ILE A 50 -10.71 7.52 -3.24
C ILE A 50 -11.69 8.19 -2.27
N LEU A 51 -11.21 9.18 -1.53
CA LEU A 51 -12.00 9.80 -0.47
C LEU A 51 -13.08 10.73 -1.01
N PHE A 52 -12.83 11.43 -2.12
CA PHE A 52 -13.84 12.24 -2.78
C PHE A 52 -14.93 11.44 -3.47
N ALA A 53 -14.60 10.21 -3.89
CA ALA A 53 -15.60 9.28 -4.39
C ALA A 53 -16.28 8.47 -3.28
N GLY A 54 -16.09 8.82 -2.00
CA GLY A 54 -16.80 8.22 -0.86
C GLY A 54 -16.22 6.90 -0.34
N GLY A 55 -15.04 6.49 -0.84
CA GLY A 55 -14.36 5.28 -0.38
C GLY A 55 -13.54 5.50 0.90
N GLN A 56 -13.03 4.39 1.44
CA GLN A 56 -12.17 4.36 2.63
C GLN A 56 -10.73 3.98 2.26
N LEU A 57 -9.76 4.50 3.03
CA LEU A 57 -8.34 4.20 2.85
C LEU A 57 -7.77 3.56 4.09
N TYR A 58 -6.97 2.52 3.89
CA TYR A 58 -6.25 1.82 4.95
C TYR A 58 -4.75 1.84 4.68
N TYR A 59 -3.95 2.22 5.66
CA TYR A 59 -2.49 2.30 5.53
C TYR A 59 -1.79 1.67 6.73
N GLY A 60 -0.83 0.78 6.47
CA GLY A 60 -0.06 0.05 7.48
C GLY A 60 1.30 0.67 7.85
N GLY A 61 1.54 1.93 7.47
CA GLY A 61 2.84 2.56 7.71
C GLY A 61 3.00 3.18 9.09
N HIS A 62 4.11 3.90 9.24
CA HIS A 62 4.52 4.50 10.51
C HIS A 62 3.96 5.91 10.72
N LEU A 63 3.81 6.33 11.98
CA LEU A 63 3.40 7.69 12.38
C LEU A 63 4.58 8.67 12.48
N ARG A 64 5.57 8.56 11.59
CA ARG A 64 6.70 9.50 11.60
C ARG A 64 6.29 10.85 11.03
N ASP A 65 6.80 11.93 11.63
CA ASP A 65 6.53 13.31 11.20
C ASP A 65 6.99 13.60 9.75
N ASP A 66 7.96 12.84 9.21
CA ASP A 66 8.40 12.91 7.81
C ASP A 66 7.80 11.80 6.91
N GLY A 67 6.92 10.97 7.47
CA GLY A 67 6.37 9.80 6.81
C GLY A 67 5.26 10.11 5.79
N TYR A 68 4.81 9.06 5.11
CA TYR A 68 3.68 9.16 4.18
C TYR A 68 2.34 9.42 4.89
N THR A 69 2.20 8.96 6.14
CA THR A 69 0.99 9.22 6.94
C THR A 69 0.75 10.72 7.08
N GLN A 70 1.75 11.46 7.57
CA GLN A 70 1.67 12.91 7.76
C GLN A 70 1.34 13.63 6.45
N PHE A 71 2.02 13.26 5.37
CA PHE A 71 1.76 13.83 4.05
C PHE A 71 0.34 13.59 3.57
N ILE A 72 -0.20 12.37 3.72
CA ILE A 72 -1.58 12.07 3.32
C ILE A 72 -2.54 12.93 4.15
N VAL A 73 -2.37 12.99 5.48
CA VAL A 73 -3.25 13.79 6.35
C VAL A 73 -3.21 15.26 5.96
N ASP A 74 -2.05 15.84 5.68
CA ASP A 74 -1.92 17.23 5.23
C ASP A 74 -2.68 17.49 3.91
N GLU A 75 -2.66 16.54 2.98
CA GLU A 75 -3.46 16.61 1.75
C GLU A 75 -4.97 16.51 2.06
N LEU A 76 -5.37 15.68 3.02
CA LEU A 76 -6.78 15.56 3.42
C LEU A 76 -7.29 16.80 4.15
N GLN A 77 -6.47 17.44 4.98
CA GLN A 77 -6.86 18.67 5.66
C GLN A 77 -7.11 19.82 4.67
N ARG A 78 -6.37 19.85 3.55
CA ARG A 78 -6.51 20.88 2.52
C ARG A 78 -7.77 20.71 1.68
N TYR A 79 -8.22 19.48 1.47
CA TYR A 79 -9.18 19.18 0.40
C TYR A 79 -10.37 18.32 0.85
N GLY A 80 -10.29 17.56 1.94
CA GLY A 80 -11.22 16.48 2.30
C GLY A 80 -12.56 16.88 2.93
N ASN A 81 -13.55 15.98 2.78
CA ASN A 81 -14.79 15.99 3.58
C ASN A 81 -14.56 15.32 4.95
N ARG A 82 -15.21 15.83 6.00
CA ARG A 82 -14.94 15.54 7.43
C ARG A 82 -15.54 14.22 7.96
N ASN A 83 -15.53 13.14 7.18
CA ASN A 83 -16.19 11.87 7.51
C ASN A 83 -15.23 10.73 7.95
N SER A 84 -14.02 11.06 8.43
CA SER A 84 -12.98 10.11 8.89
C SER A 84 -12.72 8.85 8.03
N PRO A 85 -12.52 8.97 6.70
CA PRO A 85 -12.39 7.80 5.84
C PRO A 85 -10.97 7.19 5.79
N PHE A 86 -9.97 7.82 6.42
CA PHE A 86 -8.59 7.31 6.45
C PHE A 86 -8.29 6.54 7.75
N LYS A 87 -7.80 5.31 7.64
CA LYS A 87 -7.49 4.41 8.75
C LYS A 87 -6.00 4.10 8.76
N VAL A 88 -5.29 4.54 9.80
CA VAL A 88 -3.87 4.22 9.99
C VAL A 88 -3.77 3.01 10.92
N CYS A 89 -3.26 1.89 10.41
CA CYS A 89 -3.22 0.63 11.13
C CYS A 89 -1.79 0.37 11.63
N LEU A 90 -1.60 0.30 12.94
CA LEU A 90 -0.30 0.09 13.54
C LEU A 90 -0.13 -1.35 14.01
N ALA A 91 0.93 -2.00 13.54
CA ALA A 91 1.37 -3.28 14.09
C ALA A 91 1.76 -3.12 15.57
N TYR A 92 1.62 -4.19 16.35
CA TYR A 92 1.94 -4.19 17.78
C TYR A 92 3.30 -3.58 18.09
N THR A 93 4.37 -4.09 17.49
CA THR A 93 5.73 -3.60 17.73
C THR A 93 5.98 -2.14 17.36
N GLU A 94 5.12 -1.54 16.53
CA GLU A 94 5.23 -0.13 16.14
C GLU A 94 4.59 0.79 17.18
N HIS A 95 3.37 0.48 17.64
CA HIS A 95 2.72 1.33 18.64
C HIS A 95 3.30 1.14 20.05
N GLN A 96 3.97 0.03 20.34
CA GLN A 96 4.74 -0.14 21.59
C GLN A 96 5.95 0.81 21.71
N ARG A 97 6.40 1.40 20.59
CA ARG A 97 7.49 2.39 20.57
C ARG A 97 7.01 3.83 20.71
N LEU A 98 5.70 4.05 20.78
CA LEU A 98 5.10 5.38 20.84
C LEU A 98 4.59 5.64 22.25
N SER A 99 4.83 6.84 22.75
CA SER A 99 4.27 7.35 24.00
C SER A 99 2.82 7.81 23.82
N ALA A 100 2.09 7.93 24.93
CA ALA A 100 0.73 8.44 24.92
C ALA A 100 0.64 9.89 24.39
N GLU A 101 1.67 10.71 24.63
CA GLU A 101 1.75 12.08 24.10
C GLU A 101 1.90 12.08 22.57
N GLU A 102 2.77 11.23 22.03
CA GLU A 102 2.93 11.08 20.57
C GLU A 102 1.64 10.58 19.92
N ILE A 103 0.98 9.57 20.49
CA ILE A 103 -0.32 9.10 19.99
C ILE A 103 -1.35 10.22 20.02
N SER A 104 -1.48 10.95 21.14
CA SER A 104 -2.46 12.02 21.26
C SER A 104 -2.21 13.15 20.25
N LYS A 105 -0.94 13.49 19.97
CA LYS A 105 -0.57 14.46 18.92
C LYS A 105 -1.00 13.97 17.53
N GLN A 106 -0.83 12.68 17.24
CA GLN A 106 -1.20 12.09 15.95
C GLN A 106 -2.71 12.00 15.77
N GLU A 107 -3.45 11.67 16.83
CA GLU A 107 -4.93 11.70 16.83
C GLU A 107 -5.48 13.11 16.62
N GLU A 108 -4.90 14.12 17.29
CA GLU A 108 -5.28 15.53 17.07
C GLU A 108 -5.02 15.95 15.62
N HIS A 109 -3.88 15.53 15.05
CA HIS A 109 -3.52 15.83 13.68
C HIS A 109 -4.44 15.14 12.66
N LEU A 110 -4.78 13.87 12.88
CA LEU A 110 -5.76 13.13 12.07
C LEU A 110 -7.15 13.79 12.15
N GLY A 111 -7.53 14.29 13.33
CA GLY A 111 -8.76 15.04 13.55
C GLY A 111 -10.00 14.31 13.04
N LEU A 112 -10.74 14.97 12.13
CA LEU A 112 -11.96 14.41 11.52
C LEU A 112 -11.71 13.68 10.19
N PHE A 113 -10.44 13.47 9.82
CA PHE A 113 -10.06 12.88 8.54
C PHE A 113 -9.65 11.41 8.66
N GLY A 114 -9.29 10.96 9.86
CA GLY A 114 -8.96 9.57 10.09
C GLY A 114 -8.92 9.16 11.55
N GLU A 115 -8.59 7.89 11.76
CA GLU A 115 -8.37 7.31 13.08
C GLU A 115 -7.19 6.32 13.04
N ILE A 116 -6.69 6.00 14.23
CA ILE A 116 -5.62 5.03 14.42
C ILE A 116 -6.24 3.71 14.89
N ILE A 117 -5.88 2.61 14.23
CA ILE A 117 -6.25 1.25 14.63
C ILE A 117 -5.02 0.55 15.16
N PHE A 118 -5.01 0.26 16.46
CA PHE A 118 -3.95 -0.50 17.11
C PHE A 118 -4.22 -1.99 16.97
N LEU A 119 -3.20 -2.75 16.58
CA LEU A 119 -3.29 -4.20 16.46
C LEU A 119 -2.44 -4.87 17.53
N ASP A 120 -2.89 -5.99 18.06
CA ASP A 120 -2.05 -6.89 18.84
C ASP A 120 -1.04 -7.64 17.95
N GLU A 121 -0.24 -8.51 18.57
CA GLU A 121 0.79 -9.30 17.89
C GLU A 121 0.26 -10.20 16.76
N ASP A 122 -1.04 -10.53 16.77
CA ASP A 122 -1.71 -11.38 15.77
C ASP A 122 -2.51 -10.59 14.73
N GLY A 123 -2.55 -9.26 14.82
CA GLY A 123 -3.32 -8.43 13.90
C GLY A 123 -4.80 -8.29 14.28
N VAL A 124 -5.14 -8.45 15.56
CA VAL A 124 -6.49 -8.21 16.09
C VAL A 124 -6.56 -6.78 16.63
N PRO A 125 -7.59 -5.99 16.27
CA PRO A 125 -7.80 -4.67 16.85
C PRO A 125 -7.89 -4.72 18.38
N THR A 126 -7.16 -3.82 19.03
CA THR A 126 -7.09 -3.70 20.49
C THR A 126 -7.04 -2.24 20.91
N ASP A 127 -7.25 -1.98 22.19
CA ASP A 127 -7.06 -0.64 22.77
C ASP A 127 -5.56 -0.33 22.88
N TYR A 128 -5.21 0.96 22.76
CA TYR A 128 -3.84 1.39 22.98
C TYR A 128 -3.45 1.22 24.46
N SER A 129 -2.34 0.51 24.68
CA SER A 129 -1.73 0.33 26.00
C SER A 129 -0.28 0.81 25.95
N PRO A 130 0.04 2.00 26.49
CA PRO A 130 1.39 2.55 26.46
C PRO A 130 2.37 1.71 27.29
N GLN A 131 3.60 1.58 26.80
CA GLN A 131 4.73 1.10 27.60
C GLN A 131 5.19 2.16 28.60
N GLU A 132 5.70 1.74 29.76
CA GLU A 132 6.30 2.67 30.73
C GLU A 132 7.53 3.39 30.15
N ASP A 133 8.33 2.68 29.34
CA ASP A 133 9.48 3.22 28.63
C ASP A 133 9.48 2.75 27.15
N PRO A 134 8.75 3.46 26.26
CA PRO A 134 8.67 3.08 24.85
C PRO A 134 10.00 3.11 24.11
N LEU A 135 10.96 3.94 24.56
CA LEU A 135 12.26 4.10 23.91
C LEU A 135 13.19 2.91 24.15
N SER A 136 12.99 2.15 25.24
CA SER A 136 13.74 0.92 25.50
C SER A 136 13.07 -0.33 24.93
N PHE A 137 11.89 -0.22 24.33
CA PHE A 137 11.21 -1.35 23.70
C PHE A 137 11.99 -1.87 22.49
N ALA A 138 12.61 -3.03 22.68
CA ALA A 138 13.35 -3.77 21.65
C ALA A 138 12.68 -5.14 21.42
N PRO A 139 11.85 -5.29 20.36
CA PRO A 139 11.18 -6.55 20.11
C PRO A 139 12.17 -7.62 19.62
N SER A 140 11.88 -8.89 19.92
CA SER A 140 12.56 -10.01 19.27
C SER A 140 12.21 -10.05 17.78
N CYS A 141 13.06 -10.70 16.96
CA CYS A 141 12.77 -10.90 15.54
C CYS A 141 11.42 -11.64 15.33
N GLU A 142 11.14 -12.66 16.14
CA GLU A 142 9.90 -13.43 16.07
C GLU A 142 8.66 -12.56 16.35
N LEU A 143 8.71 -11.71 17.37
CA LEU A 143 7.61 -10.81 17.70
C LEU A 143 7.39 -9.75 16.60
N LEU A 144 8.48 -9.22 16.03
CA LEU A 144 8.42 -8.28 14.91
C LEU A 144 7.79 -8.93 13.68
N GLU A 145 8.24 -10.12 13.29
CA GLU A 145 7.71 -10.87 12.15
C GLU A 145 6.23 -11.22 12.33
N ARG A 146 5.84 -11.69 13.53
CA ARG A 146 4.45 -12.01 13.86
C ARG A 146 3.56 -10.78 13.78
N SER A 147 4.00 -9.66 14.37
CA SER A 147 3.25 -8.39 14.39
C SER A 147 3.05 -7.81 12.99
N LEU A 148 4.09 -7.80 12.15
CA LEU A 148 3.98 -7.33 10.76
C LEU A 148 3.11 -8.26 9.92
N SER A 149 3.19 -9.58 10.15
CA SER A 149 2.30 -10.55 9.49
C SER A 149 0.84 -10.35 9.91
N GLY A 150 0.59 -10.12 11.20
CA GLY A 150 -0.72 -9.77 11.75
C GLY A 150 -1.31 -8.53 11.07
N LEU A 151 -0.53 -7.46 10.95
CA LEU A 151 -0.93 -6.25 10.23
C LEU A 151 -1.30 -6.52 8.76
N ARG A 152 -0.47 -7.27 8.03
CA ARG A 152 -0.75 -7.60 6.62
C ARG A 152 -2.04 -8.39 6.46
N ASN A 153 -2.26 -9.38 7.32
CA ASN A 153 -3.48 -10.19 7.34
C ASN A 153 -4.72 -9.37 7.71
N PHE A 154 -4.60 -8.45 8.67
CA PHE A 154 -5.65 -7.51 9.02
C PHE A 154 -6.06 -6.65 7.82
N LEU A 155 -5.08 -6.02 7.16
CA LEU A 155 -5.33 -5.16 6.02
C LEU A 155 -5.98 -5.93 4.87
N VAL A 156 -5.45 -7.11 4.50
CA VAL A 156 -6.02 -7.94 3.42
C VAL A 156 -7.46 -8.36 3.72
N ARG A 157 -7.78 -8.69 4.97
CA ARG A 157 -9.15 -9.05 5.37
C ARG A 157 -10.11 -7.85 5.33
N THR A 158 -9.63 -6.67 5.68
CA THR A 158 -10.46 -5.48 5.89
C THR A 158 -10.66 -4.67 4.62
N THR A 159 -9.72 -4.74 3.67
CA THR A 159 -9.79 -3.96 2.42
C THR A 159 -10.38 -4.76 1.26
N ASP A 160 -11.10 -4.10 0.36
CA ASP A 160 -11.65 -4.71 -0.86
C ASP A 160 -10.59 -4.90 -1.93
N ALA A 161 -9.65 -3.95 -2.03
CA ALA A 161 -8.54 -4.00 -2.97
C ALA A 161 -7.29 -3.34 -2.36
N ARG A 162 -6.15 -3.45 -3.06
CA ARG A 162 -4.91 -2.81 -2.64
C ARG A 162 -4.15 -2.19 -3.81
N VAL A 163 -3.64 -0.98 -3.61
CA VAL A 163 -2.69 -0.33 -4.51
C VAL A 163 -1.27 -0.46 -3.96
N VAL A 164 -0.32 -0.76 -4.83
CA VAL A 164 1.06 -1.05 -4.46
C VAL A 164 2.01 -0.21 -5.31
N LEU A 165 2.94 0.48 -4.66
CA LEU A 165 3.93 1.35 -5.30
C LEU A 165 5.33 1.17 -4.69
N GLY A 166 6.35 1.10 -5.54
CA GLY A 166 7.75 1.09 -5.12
C GLY A 166 8.16 -0.19 -4.41
N GLY A 167 8.91 -0.08 -3.31
CA GLY A 167 9.30 -1.20 -2.48
C GLY A 167 10.81 -1.41 -2.40
N LYS A 168 11.33 -1.41 -1.17
CA LYS A 168 12.73 -1.67 -0.89
C LYS A 168 13.07 -3.11 -1.24
N ARG A 169 14.26 -3.31 -1.82
CA ARG A 169 14.84 -4.65 -2.08
C ARG A 169 15.93 -5.04 -1.09
N THR A 170 16.32 -4.11 -0.21
CA THR A 170 17.42 -4.29 0.73
C THR A 170 17.08 -3.62 2.06
N GLY A 171 17.70 -4.08 3.15
CA GLY A 171 17.50 -3.53 4.49
C GLY A 171 16.05 -3.64 4.98
N PHE A 172 15.33 -4.65 4.51
CA PHE A 172 13.98 -4.98 4.98
C PHE A 172 14.02 -6.02 6.10
N PHE A 173 12.94 -6.10 6.87
CA PHE A 173 12.75 -7.11 7.92
C PHE A 173 11.82 -8.21 7.42
N GLY A 174 12.07 -9.44 7.89
CA GLY A 174 11.26 -10.61 7.56
C GLY A 174 11.89 -11.51 6.50
N ARG A 175 11.03 -12.39 5.95
CA ARG A 175 11.42 -13.46 5.04
C ARG A 175 11.62 -12.93 3.63
N TYR A 176 10.75 -12.03 3.20
CA TYR A 176 10.77 -11.39 1.89
C TYR A 176 10.68 -9.86 2.04
N PRO A 177 10.97 -9.08 0.99
CA PRO A 177 10.65 -7.65 0.99
C PRO A 177 9.19 -7.39 1.39
N GLY A 178 8.95 -6.39 2.24
CA GLY A 178 7.61 -6.14 2.78
C GLY A 178 6.51 -5.97 1.73
N ILE A 179 6.81 -5.29 0.61
CA ILE A 179 5.91 -5.15 -0.53
C ILE A 179 5.61 -6.51 -1.20
N ILE A 180 6.59 -7.41 -1.32
CA ILE A 180 6.36 -8.75 -1.87
C ILE A 180 5.48 -9.55 -0.92
N GLU A 181 5.70 -9.48 0.39
CA GLU A 181 4.83 -10.14 1.37
C GLU A 181 3.38 -9.62 1.29
N GLU A 182 3.21 -8.30 1.14
CA GLU A 182 1.90 -7.67 0.99
C GLU A 182 1.16 -8.08 -0.28
N ILE A 183 1.89 -8.20 -1.40
CA ILE A 183 1.35 -8.71 -2.67
C ILE A 183 0.99 -10.18 -2.52
N LEU A 184 1.90 -11.00 -1.98
CA LEU A 184 1.72 -12.45 -1.81
C LEU A 184 0.46 -12.76 -1.00
N VAL A 185 0.29 -12.13 0.17
CA VAL A 185 -0.90 -12.35 1.02
C VAL A 185 -2.18 -11.91 0.29
N SER A 186 -2.12 -10.85 -0.52
CA SER A 186 -3.27 -10.39 -1.32
C SER A 186 -3.61 -11.38 -2.45
N VAL A 187 -2.59 -11.93 -3.12
CA VAL A 187 -2.75 -12.97 -4.15
C VAL A 187 -3.37 -14.24 -3.56
N ASP A 188 -2.86 -14.70 -2.42
CA ASP A 188 -3.39 -15.87 -1.71
C ASP A 188 -4.85 -15.69 -1.29
N ALA A 189 -5.23 -14.48 -0.89
CA ALA A 189 -6.60 -14.13 -0.54
C ALA A 189 -7.51 -13.81 -1.73
N GLY A 190 -6.98 -13.82 -2.96
CA GLY A 190 -7.72 -13.42 -4.17
C GLY A 190 -8.17 -11.96 -4.16
N LYS A 191 -7.49 -11.09 -3.41
CA LYS A 191 -7.84 -9.67 -3.29
C LYS A 191 -7.31 -8.89 -4.49
N PRO A 192 -8.15 -8.10 -5.16
CA PRO A 192 -7.75 -7.25 -6.29
C PRO A 192 -6.54 -6.36 -6.00
N LEU A 193 -5.57 -6.37 -6.92
CA LEU A 193 -4.34 -5.60 -6.84
C LEU A 193 -4.23 -4.55 -7.96
N TYR A 194 -3.80 -3.35 -7.60
CA TYR A 194 -3.40 -2.28 -8.51
C TYR A 194 -1.88 -2.08 -8.38
N LEU A 195 -1.12 -2.64 -9.32
CA LEU A 195 0.35 -2.64 -9.27
C LEU A 195 0.92 -1.47 -10.09
N ALA A 196 1.26 -0.37 -9.42
CA ALA A 196 1.83 0.82 -10.07
C ALA A 196 3.35 0.70 -10.18
N GLY A 197 3.81 0.12 -11.28
CA GLY A 197 5.21 -0.26 -11.50
C GLY A 197 6.14 0.85 -11.98
N GLY A 198 5.61 2.02 -12.39
CA GLY A 198 6.42 3.11 -12.95
C GLY A 198 7.45 3.73 -11.99
N PHE A 199 7.39 3.40 -10.70
CA PHE A 199 8.38 3.79 -9.69
C PHE A 199 9.47 2.73 -9.44
N GLY A 200 9.42 1.59 -10.14
CA GLY A 200 10.33 0.47 -9.93
C GLY A 200 10.13 -0.25 -8.60
N GLY A 201 11.23 -0.72 -8.03
CA GLY A 201 11.25 -1.40 -6.73
C GLY A 201 10.65 -2.81 -6.76
N ALA A 202 10.36 -3.32 -5.57
CA ALA A 202 9.78 -4.64 -5.38
C ALA A 202 8.38 -4.81 -6.04
N THR A 203 7.65 -3.72 -6.29
CA THR A 203 6.40 -3.74 -7.05
C THR A 203 6.64 -4.15 -8.50
N LEU A 204 7.61 -3.52 -9.16
CA LEU A 204 7.95 -3.85 -10.55
C LEU A 204 8.54 -5.26 -10.66
N ASP A 205 9.23 -5.72 -9.62
CA ASP A 205 9.69 -7.09 -9.50
C ASP A 205 8.54 -8.10 -9.43
N ALA A 206 7.48 -7.79 -8.69
CA ALA A 206 6.28 -8.61 -8.65
C ALA A 206 5.55 -8.61 -10.00
N ILE A 207 5.45 -7.44 -10.67
CA ILE A 207 4.86 -7.34 -12.02
C ILE A 207 5.63 -8.21 -13.01
N SER A 208 6.97 -8.27 -12.96
CA SER A 208 7.75 -9.07 -13.91
C SER A 208 7.49 -10.58 -13.79
N ILE A 209 6.89 -11.03 -12.70
CA ILE A 209 6.45 -12.41 -12.48
C ILE A 209 4.98 -12.57 -12.84
N LEU A 210 4.12 -11.67 -12.33
CA LEU A 210 2.68 -11.78 -12.46
C LEU A 210 2.15 -11.42 -13.85
N ALA A 211 2.80 -10.47 -14.53
CA ALA A 211 2.46 -9.98 -15.86
C ALA A 211 3.74 -9.57 -16.63
N PRO A 212 4.56 -10.53 -17.10
CA PRO A 212 5.90 -10.26 -17.66
C PRO A 212 5.91 -9.22 -18.79
N ASP A 213 4.91 -9.24 -19.67
CA ASP A 213 4.79 -8.29 -20.79
C ASP A 213 4.69 -6.82 -20.30
N ASN A 214 4.09 -6.59 -19.13
CA ASN A 214 3.93 -5.26 -18.56
C ASN A 214 5.23 -4.69 -17.95
N ALA A 215 6.21 -5.55 -17.68
CA ALA A 215 7.52 -5.18 -17.14
C ALA A 215 8.67 -5.37 -18.14
N ALA A 216 8.39 -5.75 -19.39
CA ALA A 216 9.41 -6.05 -20.40
C ALA A 216 10.36 -4.88 -20.72
N TRP A 217 9.93 -3.65 -20.43
CA TRP A 217 10.73 -2.43 -20.58
C TRP A 217 11.80 -2.26 -19.49
N PHE A 218 11.65 -2.95 -18.35
CA PHE A 218 12.54 -2.83 -17.21
C PHE A 218 13.55 -3.96 -17.16
N ARG A 219 14.82 -3.62 -16.91
CA ARG A 219 15.84 -4.61 -16.55
C ARG A 219 16.14 -4.50 -15.08
N ARG A 220 15.97 -5.60 -14.37
CA ARG A 220 16.48 -5.73 -13.00
C ARG A 220 18.01 -5.70 -13.04
N TYR A 221 18.60 -4.90 -12.17
CA TYR A 221 20.02 -4.94 -11.89
C TYR A 221 20.27 -5.96 -10.78
N GLU A 222 21.11 -6.94 -11.04
CA GLU A 222 21.53 -7.91 -10.03
C GLU A 222 22.35 -7.19 -8.95
N THR A 223 22.09 -7.52 -7.70
CA THR A 223 22.91 -7.08 -6.57
C THR A 223 23.46 -8.30 -5.85
N GLU A 224 24.75 -8.28 -5.50
CA GLU A 224 25.44 -9.40 -4.84
C GLU A 224 25.15 -9.49 -3.32
N GLN A 225 23.99 -9.02 -2.87
CA GLN A 225 23.64 -8.93 -1.44
C GLN A 225 22.78 -10.11 -0.99
N ASP A 226 22.91 -10.52 0.28
CA ASP A 226 22.11 -11.59 0.89
C ASP A 226 20.59 -11.38 0.73
N ASP A 227 20.16 -10.12 0.74
CA ASP A 227 18.76 -9.73 0.53
C ASP A 227 18.24 -10.12 -0.86
N TYR A 228 19.11 -10.23 -1.88
CA TYR A 228 18.72 -10.62 -3.24
C TYR A 228 18.15 -12.05 -3.29
N GLN A 229 18.73 -12.99 -2.55
CA GLN A 229 18.23 -14.36 -2.50
C GLN A 229 16.83 -14.42 -1.85
N LYS A 230 16.59 -13.58 -0.84
CA LYS A 230 15.26 -13.43 -0.24
C LYS A 230 14.25 -12.79 -1.19
N VAL A 231 14.66 -11.82 -2.01
CA VAL A 231 13.82 -11.25 -3.08
C VAL A 231 13.41 -12.36 -4.05
N LEU A 232 14.36 -13.14 -4.57
CA LEU A 232 14.07 -14.25 -5.50
C LEU A 232 13.13 -15.29 -4.86
N ALA A 233 13.40 -15.72 -3.63
CA ALA A 233 12.54 -16.67 -2.92
C ALA A 233 11.11 -16.14 -2.69
N GLY A 234 10.95 -14.81 -2.52
CA GLY A 234 9.63 -14.18 -2.41
C GLY A 234 8.90 -14.14 -3.75
N LEU A 235 9.62 -13.90 -4.84
CA LEU A 235 9.08 -13.93 -6.21
C LEU A 235 8.69 -15.33 -6.65
N ASP A 236 9.45 -16.36 -6.28
CA ASP A 236 9.10 -17.75 -6.53
C ASP A 236 7.80 -18.12 -5.77
N ALA A 237 7.71 -17.77 -4.49
CA ALA A 237 6.48 -17.97 -3.70
C ALA A 237 5.27 -17.23 -4.31
N LEU A 238 5.50 -16.02 -4.82
CA LEU A 238 4.47 -15.25 -5.51
C LEU A 238 4.02 -15.91 -6.82
N GLN A 239 4.97 -16.42 -7.61
CA GLN A 239 4.67 -17.16 -8.83
C GLN A 239 3.82 -18.40 -8.52
N GLU A 240 4.19 -19.17 -7.50
CA GLU A 240 3.44 -20.34 -7.03
C GLU A 240 2.02 -19.96 -6.59
N ALA A 241 1.86 -18.88 -5.81
CA ALA A 241 0.55 -18.39 -5.41
C ALA A 241 -0.32 -17.98 -6.61
N ALA A 242 0.25 -17.26 -7.57
CA ALA A 242 -0.46 -16.82 -8.77
C ALA A 242 -0.87 -17.98 -9.70
N THR A 243 -0.19 -19.14 -9.64
CA THR A 243 -0.65 -20.35 -10.34
C THR A 243 -1.87 -21.01 -9.68
N ARG A 244 -2.08 -20.80 -8.38
CA ARG A 244 -3.22 -21.35 -7.64
C ARG A 244 -4.50 -20.56 -7.87
N SER A 245 -4.42 -19.23 -7.95
CA SER A 245 -5.54 -18.36 -8.30
C SER A 245 -5.08 -17.09 -9.00
N GLN A 246 -5.91 -16.60 -9.93
CA GLN A 246 -5.75 -15.32 -10.61
C GLN A 246 -6.80 -14.29 -10.18
N ASP A 247 -7.56 -14.54 -9.10
CA ASP A 247 -8.61 -13.63 -8.65
C ASP A 247 -8.08 -12.23 -8.28
N TRP A 248 -6.82 -12.14 -7.87
CA TRP A 248 -6.13 -10.87 -7.65
C TRP A 248 -6.09 -9.93 -8.86
N SER A 249 -6.22 -10.48 -10.08
CA SER A 249 -6.26 -9.71 -11.32
C SER A 249 -7.65 -9.15 -11.65
N LYS A 250 -8.69 -9.57 -10.93
CA LYS A 250 -10.09 -9.09 -11.09
C LYS A 250 -10.27 -7.72 -10.43
N ASN A 251 -9.49 -6.74 -10.87
CA ASN A 251 -9.43 -5.39 -10.30
C ASN A 251 -10.27 -4.35 -11.05
N GLY A 252 -11.14 -4.79 -11.97
CA GLY A 252 -12.01 -3.93 -12.77
C GLY A 252 -11.33 -3.23 -13.95
N LEU A 253 -10.00 -3.34 -14.07
CA LEU A 253 -9.25 -2.81 -15.20
C LEU A 253 -9.11 -3.84 -16.33
N SER A 254 -9.11 -3.36 -17.56
CA SER A 254 -8.72 -4.15 -18.74
C SER A 254 -7.22 -4.49 -18.71
N ALA A 255 -6.80 -5.40 -19.59
CA ALA A 255 -5.39 -5.74 -19.73
C ALA A 255 -4.53 -4.52 -20.17
N GLU A 256 -5.07 -3.67 -21.04
CA GLU A 256 -4.40 -2.45 -21.50
C GLU A 256 -4.27 -1.41 -20.37
N GLU A 257 -5.33 -1.20 -19.59
CA GLU A 257 -5.31 -0.32 -18.42
C GLU A 257 -4.31 -0.79 -17.36
N ASN A 258 -4.23 -2.11 -17.10
CA ASN A 258 -3.23 -2.68 -16.21
C ASN A 258 -1.80 -2.51 -16.75
N ALA A 259 -1.60 -2.59 -18.07
CA ALA A 259 -0.29 -2.33 -18.67
C ALA A 259 0.12 -0.86 -18.53
N ILE A 260 -0.83 0.08 -18.69
CA ILE A 260 -0.60 1.51 -18.45
C ILE A 260 -0.25 1.75 -16.98
N LEU A 261 -1.02 1.21 -16.05
CA LEU A 261 -0.78 1.33 -14.61
C LEU A 261 0.62 0.81 -14.23
N ALA A 262 1.03 -0.32 -14.81
CA ALA A 262 2.34 -0.91 -14.57
C ALA A 262 3.51 -0.05 -15.06
N ALA A 263 3.31 0.77 -16.10
CA ALA A 263 4.37 1.57 -16.71
C ALA A 263 4.39 3.03 -16.23
N THR A 264 3.27 3.58 -15.80
CA THR A 264 3.15 5.01 -15.49
C THR A 264 3.68 5.37 -14.11
N TYR A 265 4.32 6.53 -14.03
CA TYR A 265 4.66 7.23 -12.79
C TYR A 265 3.84 8.51 -12.61
N ARG A 266 2.83 8.75 -13.47
CA ARG A 266 2.01 9.97 -13.45
C ARG A 266 0.94 9.84 -12.37
N PRO A 267 0.94 10.70 -11.34
CA PRO A 267 -0.05 10.66 -10.26
C PRO A 267 -1.51 10.57 -10.75
N SER A 268 -1.83 11.34 -11.79
CA SER A 268 -3.21 11.48 -12.27
C SER A 268 -3.71 10.28 -13.03
N GLU A 269 -2.80 9.59 -13.72
CA GLU A 269 -3.11 8.35 -14.42
C GLU A 269 -3.26 7.19 -13.43
N ILE A 270 -2.36 7.11 -12.44
CA ILE A 270 -2.45 6.09 -11.38
C ILE A 270 -3.77 6.24 -10.62
N SER A 271 -4.07 7.43 -10.13
CA SER A 271 -5.27 7.68 -9.34
C SER A 271 -6.55 7.45 -10.15
N ALA A 272 -6.60 7.88 -11.42
CA ALA A 272 -7.73 7.62 -12.30
C ALA A 272 -7.96 6.12 -12.53
N LEU A 273 -6.90 5.36 -12.83
CA LEU A 273 -7.00 3.91 -13.05
C LEU A 273 -7.40 3.17 -11.77
N VAL A 274 -6.78 3.48 -10.64
CA VAL A 274 -7.12 2.87 -9.35
C VAL A 274 -8.58 3.14 -8.99
N GLY A 275 -9.03 4.39 -9.09
CA GLY A 275 -10.42 4.75 -8.81
C GLY A 275 -11.39 4.08 -9.80
N HIS A 276 -11.06 4.06 -11.09
CA HIS A 276 -11.90 3.47 -12.13
C HIS A 276 -12.06 1.96 -11.95
N GLY A 277 -10.96 1.26 -11.69
CA GLY A 277 -10.98 -0.17 -11.41
C GLY A 277 -11.78 -0.48 -10.14
N LEU A 278 -11.55 0.29 -9.07
CA LEU A 278 -12.21 0.05 -7.79
C LEU A 278 -13.72 0.27 -7.90
N GLY A 279 -14.15 1.33 -8.60
CA GLY A 279 -15.57 1.63 -8.82
C GLY A 279 -16.31 0.57 -9.65
N LYS A 280 -15.60 -0.29 -10.37
CA LYS A 280 -16.18 -1.44 -11.08
C LYS A 280 -16.31 -2.69 -10.20
N LEU A 281 -15.69 -2.74 -9.01
CA LEU A 281 -15.89 -3.84 -8.06
C LEU A 281 -17.28 -3.77 -7.37
N ASN A 282 -17.87 -2.58 -7.35
CA ASN A 282 -19.21 -2.31 -6.81
C ASN A 282 -20.37 -2.75 -7.74
N LYS A 283 -20.08 -3.30 -8.93
CA LYS A 283 -21.06 -3.62 -9.97
C LYS A 283 -21.22 -5.12 -10.21
#